data_AF-A0A0F8ZLN1-F1
#
_entry.id   AF-A0A0F8ZLN1-F1
#
_cell.length_a   1.000
_cell.length_b   1.000
_cell.length_c   1.000
_cell.angle_alpha   90.00
_cell.angle_beta   90.00
_cell.angle_gamma   90.00
#
_symmetry.space_group_name_H-M   'P 1'
#
loop_
_entity.id
_entity.type
_entity.pdbx_description
1 polymer ?
#
loop_
_entity_poly.entity_id
_entity_poly.type
_entity_poly.pdbx_seq_one_letter_code
_entity_poly.pdbx_strand_id
1 'polypeptide(L)'
;MTEEDRLDTYMDTDTIIDVARSSLGISAPSSEMTDEEIAMVMKLLAESAPDTVWVDDVPMFGRIGISFMLSLSLYEFPEFYVSHGLSQFN
;
A
#
# COMPACT_ATOMS: atom_id res chain seq x y z
N MET A 1 -24.59 -3.23 18.26
CA MET A 1 -23.52 -2.85 17.34
C MET A 1 -23.93 -1.55 16.72
N THR A 2 -23.42 -0.44 17.24
CA THR A 2 -23.67 0.92 16.76
C THR A 2 -22.86 1.18 15.49
N GLU A 3 -23.12 2.27 14.75
CA GLU A 3 -22.26 2.64 13.61
C GLU A 3 -20.83 2.99 14.04
N GLU A 4 -20.63 3.48 15.27
CA GLU A 4 -19.29 3.67 15.86
C GLU A 4 -18.54 2.35 16.02
N ASP A 5 -19.19 1.29 16.54
CA ASP A 5 -18.57 -0.06 16.64
C ASP A 5 -18.15 -0.62 15.26
N ARG A 6 -18.82 -0.16 14.18
CA ARG A 6 -18.48 -0.55 12.80
C ARG A 6 -17.33 0.26 12.23
N LEU A 7 -17.07 1.46 12.73
CA LEU A 7 -15.94 2.29 12.31
C LEU A 7 -14.63 1.79 12.94
N ASP A 8 -14.67 1.38 14.22
CA ASP A 8 -13.53 0.79 14.95
C ASP A 8 -13.08 -0.59 14.42
N THR A 9 -13.88 -1.23 13.55
CA THR A 9 -13.52 -2.49 12.90
C THR A 9 -12.86 -2.31 11.54
N TYR A 10 -12.77 -1.08 11.02
CA TYR A 10 -11.93 -0.80 9.86
C TYR A 10 -10.48 -0.70 10.33
N MET A 11 -9.64 -1.59 9.81
CA MET A 11 -8.20 -1.44 9.92
C MET A 11 -7.83 -0.11 9.23
N ASP A 12 -7.27 0.83 9.99
CA ASP A 12 -6.74 2.04 9.40
C ASP A 12 -5.56 1.73 8.47
N THR A 13 -5.31 2.66 7.57
CA THR A 13 -4.23 2.56 6.59
C THR A 13 -2.86 2.48 7.26
N ASP A 14 -2.68 3.16 8.39
CA ASP A 14 -1.47 3.10 9.22
C ASP A 14 -1.16 1.67 9.69
N THR A 15 -2.15 0.93 10.20
CA THR A 15 -1.97 -0.46 10.66
C THR A 15 -1.55 -1.37 9.50
N ILE A 16 -2.12 -1.16 8.30
CA ILE A 16 -1.76 -1.92 7.10
C ILE A 16 -0.31 -1.68 6.72
N ILE A 17 0.12 -0.41 6.73
CA ILE A 17 1.48 0.00 6.43
C ILE A 17 2.46 -0.52 7.49
N ASP A 18 2.12 -0.47 8.77
CA ASP A 18 2.96 -0.99 9.87
C ASP A 18 3.22 -2.49 9.76
N VAL A 19 2.19 -3.28 9.41
CA VAL A 19 2.33 -4.72 9.18
C VAL A 19 3.26 -4.99 7.98
N ALA A 20 3.09 -4.24 6.89
CA ALA A 20 3.91 -4.38 5.70
C ALA A 20 5.38 -3.98 5.96
N ARG A 21 5.61 -2.86 6.64
CA ARG A 21 6.94 -2.38 7.05
C ARG A 21 7.64 -3.40 7.94
N SER A 22 6.94 -3.92 8.95
CA SER A 22 7.46 -4.95 9.85
C SER A 22 7.87 -6.21 9.09
N SER A 23 7.08 -6.62 8.09
CA SER A 23 7.36 -7.79 7.24
C SER A 23 8.60 -7.60 6.35
N LEU A 24 8.88 -6.35 5.96
CA LEU A 24 10.04 -5.96 5.15
C LEU A 24 11.28 -5.60 6.00
N GLY A 25 11.16 -5.57 7.33
CA GLY A 25 12.24 -5.15 8.23
C GLY A 25 12.52 -3.63 8.19
N ILE A 26 11.56 -2.83 7.72
CA ILE A 26 11.67 -1.37 7.66
C ILE A 26 11.39 -0.80 9.06
N SER A 27 12.42 -0.24 9.69
CA SER A 27 12.30 0.34 11.04
C SER A 27 11.84 1.80 11.05
N ALA A 28 12.06 2.53 9.95
CA ALA A 28 11.65 3.93 9.83
C ALA A 28 10.12 4.06 9.93
N PRO A 29 9.57 5.07 10.63
CA PRO A 29 8.14 5.37 10.61
C PRO A 29 7.68 5.75 9.20
N SER A 30 6.37 5.61 8.90
CA SER A 30 5.82 5.85 7.56
C SER A 30 6.22 7.24 7.01
N SER A 31 6.19 8.27 7.85
CA SER A 31 6.57 9.65 7.48
C SER A 31 8.05 9.85 7.12
N GLU A 32 8.92 8.88 7.40
CA GLU A 32 10.36 8.94 7.15
C GLU A 32 10.83 7.87 6.15
N MET A 33 9.90 7.12 5.56
CA MET A 33 10.24 6.12 4.55
C MET A 33 10.77 6.79 3.28
N THR A 34 11.79 6.17 2.70
CA THR A 34 12.31 6.50 1.38
C THR A 34 11.37 6.04 0.28
N ASP A 35 11.50 6.61 -0.93
CA ASP A 35 10.73 6.18 -2.10
C ASP A 35 10.92 4.68 -2.40
N GLU A 36 12.14 4.16 -2.22
CA GLU A 36 12.38 2.72 -2.36
C GLU A 36 11.60 1.89 -1.32
N GLU A 37 11.59 2.30 -0.06
CA GLU A 37 10.85 1.63 1.01
C GLU A 37 9.34 1.67 0.76
N ILE A 38 8.82 2.82 0.31
CA ILE A 38 7.41 2.97 -0.05
C ILE A 38 7.08 2.02 -1.21
N ALA A 39 7.90 1.98 -2.25
CA ALA A 39 7.71 1.06 -3.38
C ALA A 39 7.73 -0.41 -2.95
N MET A 40 8.62 -0.81 -2.03
CA MET A 40 8.64 -2.17 -1.48
C MET A 40 7.36 -2.51 -0.71
N VAL A 41 6.88 -1.60 0.15
CA VAL A 41 5.62 -1.77 0.89
C VAL A 41 4.44 -1.92 -0.06
N MET A 42 4.33 -1.01 -1.04
CA MET A 42 3.27 -1.03 -2.04
C MET A 42 3.27 -2.31 -2.87
N LYS A 43 4.47 -2.79 -3.24
CA LYS A 43 4.65 -4.06 -3.94
C LYS A 43 4.19 -5.25 -3.09
N LEU A 44 4.61 -5.34 -1.83
CA LEU A 44 4.20 -6.42 -0.92
C LEU A 44 2.67 -6.48 -0.76
N LEU A 45 2.03 -5.32 -0.62
CA LEU A 45 0.57 -5.22 -0.48
C LEU A 45 -0.15 -5.62 -1.77
N ALA A 46 0.36 -5.21 -2.94
CA ALA A 46 -0.18 -5.65 -4.23
C ALA A 46 0.02 -7.16 -4.45
N GLU A 47 1.17 -7.72 -4.08
CA GLU A 47 1.45 -9.16 -4.12
C GLU A 47 0.50 -9.98 -3.24
N SER A 48 0.05 -9.40 -2.13
CA SER A 48 -0.87 -10.03 -1.18
C SER A 48 -2.34 -9.96 -1.60
N ALA A 49 -2.65 -9.24 -2.69
CA ALA A 49 -4.02 -9.11 -3.16
C ALA A 49 -4.56 -10.43 -3.74
N PRO A 50 -5.84 -10.77 -3.52
CA PRO A 50 -6.41 -12.06 -3.91
C PRO A 50 -6.49 -12.27 -5.43
N ASP A 51 -6.35 -11.21 -6.22
CA ASP A 51 -6.36 -11.26 -7.68
C ASP A 51 -4.97 -11.13 -8.30
N THR A 52 -3.91 -11.14 -7.49
CA THR A 52 -2.54 -11.24 -7.99
C THR A 52 -2.23 -12.68 -8.39
N VAL A 53 -1.74 -12.85 -9.62
CA VAL A 53 -1.34 -14.14 -10.18
C VAL A 53 0.16 -14.14 -10.47
N TRP A 54 0.81 -15.28 -10.24
CA TRP A 54 2.25 -15.43 -10.47
C TRP A 54 2.49 -16.15 -11.81
N VAL A 55 3.27 -15.53 -12.69
CA VAL A 55 3.64 -16.08 -14.01
C VAL A 55 5.16 -15.99 -14.13
N ASP A 56 5.85 -17.13 -14.26
CA ASP A 56 7.31 -17.19 -14.36
C ASP A 56 8.04 -16.40 -13.26
N ASP A 57 7.62 -16.57 -11.99
CA ASP A 57 8.11 -15.85 -10.81
C ASP A 57 7.91 -14.32 -10.82
N VAL A 58 7.11 -13.80 -11.77
CA VAL A 58 6.72 -12.39 -11.85
C VAL A 58 5.28 -12.23 -11.39
N PRO A 59 5.00 -11.34 -10.40
CA PRO A 59 3.64 -11.07 -9.99
C PRO A 59 2.94 -10.18 -11.04
N MET A 60 1.81 -10.66 -11.53
CA MET A 60 0.88 -9.91 -12.38
C MET A 60 -0.24 -9.40 -11.49
N PHE A 61 -0.18 -8.11 -11.16
CA PHE A 61 -1.17 -7.49 -10.28
C PHE A 61 -2.53 -7.37 -10.97
N GLY A 62 -3.54 -7.90 -10.30
CA GLY A 62 -4.92 -7.69 -10.70
C GLY A 62 -5.41 -6.28 -10.34
N ARG A 63 -6.68 -6.01 -10.67
CA ARG A 63 -7.31 -4.71 -10.44
C ARG A 63 -7.37 -4.35 -8.96
N ILE A 64 -7.62 -5.30 -8.07
CA ILE A 64 -7.69 -5.08 -6.62
C ILE A 64 -6.31 -4.69 -6.11
N GLY A 65 -5.27 -5.47 -6.44
CA GLY A 65 -3.88 -5.15 -6.07
C GLY A 65 -3.44 -3.76 -6.54
N ILE A 66 -3.67 -3.43 -7.81
CA ILE A 66 -3.36 -2.09 -8.36
C ILE A 66 -4.17 -1.00 -7.66
N SER A 67 -5.48 -1.20 -7.46
CA SER A 67 -6.34 -0.17 -6.85
C SER A 67 -5.91 0.10 -5.40
N PHE A 68 -5.58 -0.96 -4.66
CA PHE A 68 -5.13 -0.86 -3.28
C PHE A 68 -3.79 -0.12 -3.17
N MET A 69 -2.83 -0.50 -4.02
CA MET A 69 -1.52 0.17 -4.15
C MET A 69 -1.66 1.67 -4.43
N LEU A 70 -2.49 2.04 -5.41
CA LEU A 70 -2.71 3.43 -5.81
C LEU A 70 -3.43 4.24 -4.72
N SER A 71 -4.48 3.67 -4.11
CA SER A 71 -5.20 4.36 -3.04
C SER A 71 -4.29 4.60 -1.83
N LEU A 72 -3.56 3.58 -1.36
CA LEU A 72 -2.67 3.75 -0.21
C LEU A 72 -1.53 4.72 -0.50
N SER A 73 -0.92 4.64 -1.69
CA SER A 73 0.12 5.59 -2.09
C SER A 73 -0.39 7.03 -2.07
N LEU A 74 -1.62 7.27 -2.54
CA LEU A 74 -2.22 8.61 -2.52
C LEU A 74 -2.56 9.09 -1.10
N TYR A 75 -3.10 8.22 -0.25
CA TYR A 75 -3.54 8.58 1.09
C TYR A 75 -2.37 8.78 2.06
N GLU A 76 -1.39 7.87 2.04
CA GLU A 76 -0.30 7.85 3.02
C GLU A 76 0.98 8.54 2.53
N PHE A 77 1.21 8.58 1.21
CA PHE A 77 2.45 9.07 0.62
C PHE A 77 2.20 10.00 -0.57
N PRO A 78 1.47 11.12 -0.39
CA PRO A 78 1.06 11.98 -1.50
C PRO A 78 2.24 12.53 -2.30
N GLU A 79 3.38 12.83 -1.65
CA GLU A 79 4.60 13.27 -2.34
C GLU A 79 5.18 12.19 -3.25
N PHE A 80 5.25 10.95 -2.77
CA PHE A 80 5.68 9.78 -3.56
C PHE A 80 4.74 9.55 -4.76
N TYR A 81 3.42 9.65 -4.52
CA TYR A 81 2.41 9.49 -5.55
C TYR A 81 2.57 10.51 -6.70
N VAL A 82 2.83 11.77 -6.35
CA VAL A 82 3.03 12.85 -7.34
C VAL A 82 4.37 12.69 -8.05
N SER A 83 5.46 12.43 -7.33
CA SER A 83 6.82 12.36 -7.88
C SER A 83 6.99 11.23 -8.91
N HIS A 84 6.30 10.11 -8.71
CA HIS A 84 6.33 8.94 -9.60
C HIS A 84 5.37 9.03 -10.78
N GLY A 85 4.74 10.18 -10.98
CA GLY A 85 3.91 10.39 -12.16
C GLY A 85 2.54 9.69 -12.08
N LEU A 86 2.13 9.19 -10.90
CA LEU A 86 0.86 8.45 -10.73
C LEU A 86 -0.36 9.38 -10.74
N SER A 87 -0.13 10.68 -10.64
CA SER A 87 -1.13 11.72 -10.88
C SER A 87 -1.59 11.71 -12.35
N GLN A 88 -2.92 11.73 -12.56
CA GLN A 88 -3.50 11.76 -13.91
C GLN A 88 -3.39 13.13 -14.61
N PHE A 89 -2.77 14.13 -13.96
CA PHE A 89 -2.74 15.53 -14.43
C PHE A 89 -1.32 16.05 -14.70
N ASN A 90 -0.33 15.17 -14.83
CA ASN A 90 1.05 15.56 -15.15
C ASN A 90 1.21 16.02 -16.61
#